data_AF-A0A124G372-F1
#
_entry.id   AF-A0A124G372-F1
#
_cell.length_a   1.000
_cell.length_b   1.000
_cell.length_c   1.000
_cell.angle_alpha   90.00
_cell.angle_beta   90.00
_cell.angle_gamma   90.00
#
_symmetry.space_group_name_H-M   'P 1'
#
loop_
_entity.id
_entity.type
_entity.pdbx_description
1 polymer ?
#
loop_
_entity_poly.entity_id
_entity_poly.type
_entity_poly.pdbx_seq_one_letter_code
_entity_poly.pdbx_strand_id
1 'polypeptide(L)'
;MIKVDDSLCIGCKSCSNVCPSQNIVRTETEKMRSIHWKRCKEECDLCVEFCPARALTLVPFDETVQEPDLSFDLVACKICGSRYASEPMLRRIEAALAADSERDSEGLEWIRVCPTCRRSREAEMASRETVLERCRRGQ
;
A
#
# COMPACT_ATOMS: atom_id res chain seq x y z
N MET A 1 -1.99 -22.71 -8.89
CA MET A 1 -0.93 -21.92 -8.22
C MET A 1 -0.87 -20.49 -8.76
N ILE A 2 -0.11 -19.59 -8.12
CA ILE A 2 -0.06 -18.17 -8.50
C ILE A 2 1.24 -17.83 -9.23
N LYS A 3 1.12 -17.28 -10.43
CA LYS A 3 2.21 -16.63 -11.16
C LYS A 3 2.24 -15.14 -10.80
N VAL A 4 3.42 -14.61 -10.56
CA VAL A 4 3.66 -13.19 -10.22
C VAL A 4 4.39 -12.51 -11.37
N ASP A 5 3.89 -11.37 -11.81
CA ASP A 5 4.61 -10.41 -12.64
C ASP A 5 5.29 -9.38 -11.72
N ASP A 6 6.62 -9.45 -11.65
CA ASP A 6 7.44 -8.62 -10.78
C ASP A 6 7.43 -7.14 -11.20
N SER A 7 7.31 -6.87 -12.50
CA SER A 7 7.28 -5.53 -13.08
C SER A 7 6.00 -4.75 -12.71
N LEU A 8 4.90 -5.47 -12.46
CA LEU A 8 3.63 -4.88 -12.07
C LEU A 8 3.43 -4.86 -10.55
N CYS A 9 4.10 -5.75 -9.80
CA CYS A 9 3.86 -5.87 -8.37
C CYS A 9 4.30 -4.62 -7.61
N ILE A 10 3.39 -4.05 -6.81
CA ILE A 10 3.67 -2.83 -6.04
C ILE A 10 3.96 -3.07 -4.55
N GLY A 11 3.98 -4.32 -4.08
CA GLY A 11 4.26 -4.61 -2.66
C GLY A 11 3.19 -4.11 -1.66
N CYS A 12 1.92 -4.01 -2.08
CA CYS A 12 0.81 -3.42 -1.30
C CYS A 12 0.18 -4.34 -0.25
N LYS A 13 0.67 -5.58 -0.09
CA LYS A 13 0.21 -6.57 0.91
C LYS A 13 -1.18 -7.17 0.68
N SER A 14 -1.97 -6.68 -0.27
CA SER A 14 -3.38 -7.10 -0.47
C SER A 14 -3.54 -8.62 -0.53
N CYS A 15 -2.76 -9.29 -1.38
CA CYS A 15 -2.78 -10.73 -1.57
C CYS A 15 -2.50 -11.53 -0.28
N SER A 16 -1.54 -11.10 0.54
CA SER A 16 -1.25 -11.75 1.83
C SER A 16 -2.39 -11.61 2.85
N ASN A 17 -3.16 -10.52 2.78
CA ASN A 17 -4.27 -10.29 3.71
C ASN A 17 -5.52 -11.11 3.33
N VAL A 18 -5.72 -11.41 2.04
CA VAL A 18 -6.92 -12.12 1.57
C VAL A 18 -6.73 -13.63 1.42
N CYS A 19 -5.51 -14.15 1.55
CA CYS A 19 -5.23 -15.58 1.35
C CYS A 19 -5.75 -16.41 2.54
N PRO A 20 -6.80 -17.24 2.37
CA PRO A 20 -7.36 -18.02 3.47
C PRO A 20 -6.41 -19.14 3.94
N SER A 21 -5.68 -19.76 3.00
CA SER A 21 -4.72 -20.83 3.28
C SER A 21 -3.37 -20.32 3.80
N GLN A 22 -3.17 -18.99 3.92
CA GLN A 22 -1.91 -18.38 4.35
C GLN A 22 -0.66 -18.82 3.54
N ASN A 23 -0.85 -19.15 2.26
CA ASN A 23 0.23 -19.53 1.34
C ASN A 23 1.06 -18.33 0.85
N ILE A 24 0.62 -17.10 1.12
CA ILE A 24 1.34 -15.87 0.77
C ILE A 24 1.91 -15.27 2.04
N VAL A 25 3.21 -15.47 2.26
CA VAL A 25 3.91 -15.04 3.46
C VAL A 25 4.45 -13.63 3.26
N ARG A 26 4.11 -12.72 4.17
CA ARG A 26 4.66 -11.36 4.22
C ARG A 26 5.62 -11.24 5.40
N THR A 27 6.82 -10.76 5.14
CA THR A 27 7.79 -10.38 6.17
C THR A 27 8.13 -8.90 6.02
N GLU A 28 8.09 -8.14 7.11
CA GLU A 28 8.51 -6.74 7.13
C GLU A 28 9.65 -6.56 8.13
N THR A 29 10.72 -5.91 7.67
CA THR A 29 11.78 -5.35 8.51
C THR A 29 11.56 -3.84 8.64
N GLU A 30 12.43 -3.15 9.36
CA GLU A 30 12.38 -1.69 9.44
C GLU A 30 12.44 -1.02 8.05
N LYS A 31 13.18 -1.60 7.10
CA LYS A 31 13.49 -0.95 5.82
C LYS A 31 12.81 -1.56 4.61
N MET A 32 12.41 -2.82 4.70
CA MET A 32 12.06 -3.62 3.53
C MET A 32 10.88 -4.54 3.84
N ARG A 33 10.04 -4.75 2.83
CA ARG A 33 8.93 -5.70 2.83
C ARG A 33 9.20 -6.79 1.79
N SER A 34 9.13 -8.04 2.20
CA SER A 34 9.20 -9.20 1.33
C SER A 34 7.85 -9.91 1.28
N ILE A 35 7.48 -10.39 0.10
CA ILE A 35 6.29 -11.20 -0.13
C ILE A 35 6.73 -12.48 -0.85
N HIS A 36 6.41 -13.61 -0.25
CA HIS A 36 6.74 -14.93 -0.75
C HIS A 36 5.45 -15.71 -1.04
N TRP A 37 5.30 -16.16 -2.28
CA TRP A 37 4.13 -16.93 -2.73
C TRP A 37 4.47 -18.40 -2.78
N LYS A 38 4.09 -19.14 -1.74
CA LYS A 38 4.24 -20.60 -1.71
C LYS A 38 3.37 -21.25 -2.76
N ARG A 39 3.79 -22.43 -3.25
CA ARG A 39 2.96 -23.21 -4.17
C ARG A 39 1.68 -23.64 -3.45
N CYS A 40 0.56 -23.29 -4.06
CA CYS A 40 -0.79 -23.56 -3.60
C CYS A 40 -1.47 -24.44 -4.66
N LYS A 41 -2.01 -25.59 -4.23
CA LYS A 41 -2.68 -26.59 -5.09
C LYS A 41 -4.15 -26.27 -5.32
N GLU A 42 -4.69 -25.39 -4.48
CA GLU A 42 -6.07 -24.94 -4.52
C GLU A 42 -6.33 -24.06 -5.75
N GLU A 43 -7.51 -24.23 -6.36
CA GLU A 43 -8.02 -23.37 -7.43
C GLU A 43 -8.73 -22.15 -6.82
N CYS A 44 -7.96 -21.31 -6.15
CA CYS A 44 -8.44 -20.08 -5.50
C CYS A 44 -7.77 -18.85 -6.13
N ASP A 45 -8.57 -17.83 -6.44
CA ASP A 45 -8.16 -16.63 -7.17
C ASP A 45 -8.37 -15.32 -6.39
N LEU A 46 -8.74 -15.36 -5.11
CA LEU A 46 -8.93 -14.17 -4.28
C LEU A 46 -7.73 -13.21 -4.34
N CYS A 47 -6.51 -13.73 -4.30
CA CYS A 47 -5.33 -12.88 -4.40
C CYS A 47 -5.22 -12.17 -5.77
N VAL A 48 -5.70 -12.80 -6.84
CA VAL A 48 -5.76 -12.24 -8.19
C VAL A 48 -6.80 -11.13 -8.26
N GLU A 49 -8.02 -11.40 -7.76
CA GLU A 49 -9.14 -10.45 -7.73
C GLU A 49 -8.77 -9.16 -6.98
N PHE A 50 -8.16 -9.30 -5.81
CA PHE A 50 -7.82 -8.17 -4.94
C PHE A 50 -6.46 -7.52 -5.25
N CYS A 51 -5.81 -7.86 -6.36
CA CYS A 51 -4.54 -7.26 -6.75
C CYS A 51 -4.76 -5.94 -7.52
N PRO A 52 -4.56 -4.75 -6.90
CA PRO A 52 -4.85 -3.47 -7.55
C PRO A 52 -3.92 -3.16 -8.74
N ALA A 53 -2.79 -3.86 -8.82
CA ALA A 53 -1.82 -3.74 -9.90
C ALA A 53 -1.96 -4.82 -10.97
N ARG A 54 -2.88 -5.78 -10.79
CA ARG A 54 -3.09 -6.92 -11.70
C ARG A 54 -1.82 -7.73 -11.98
N ALA A 55 -0.94 -7.83 -10.98
CA ALA A 55 0.36 -8.51 -11.06
C ALA A 55 0.28 -10.03 -10.86
N LEU A 56 -0.90 -10.59 -10.59
CA LEU A 56 -1.08 -11.99 -10.21
C LEU A 56 -1.95 -12.70 -11.24
N THR A 57 -1.64 -13.96 -11.53
CA THR A 57 -2.44 -14.81 -12.41
C THR A 57 -2.55 -16.22 -11.84
N LEU A 58 -3.76 -16.78 -11.83
CA LEU A 58 -3.98 -18.18 -11.48
C LEU A 58 -3.54 -19.06 -12.67
N VAL A 59 -2.63 -20.00 -12.42
CA VAL A 59 -2.10 -20.94 -13.41
C VAL A 59 -2.19 -22.37 -12.87
N PRO A 60 -2.19 -23.40 -13.74
CA PRO A 60 -2.12 -24.80 -13.31
C PRO A 60 -0.96 -25.05 -12.35
N PHE A 61 -1.13 -25.96 -11.41
CA PHE A 61 -0.07 -26.32 -10.46
C PHE A 61 1.09 -26.99 -11.20
N ASP A 62 2.30 -26.51 -10.95
CA ASP A 62 3.54 -27.07 -11.46
C ASP A 62 4.59 -27.08 -10.34
N GLU A 63 5.08 -28.26 -9.99
CA GLU A 63 6.08 -28.42 -8.92
C GLU A 63 7.48 -27.95 -9.33
N THR A 64 7.76 -27.86 -10.63
CA THR A 64 9.06 -27.47 -11.18
C THR A 64 9.29 -25.97 -11.14
N VAL A 65 8.21 -25.19 -11.04
CA VAL A 65 8.28 -23.72 -10.97
C VAL A 65 8.74 -23.29 -9.58
N GLN A 66 9.65 -22.33 -9.56
CA GLN A 66 10.17 -21.72 -8.33
C GLN A 66 9.11 -20.82 -7.67
N GLU A 67 9.08 -20.84 -6.34
CA GLU A 67 8.19 -19.98 -5.55
C GLU A 67 8.65 -18.52 -5.67
N PRO A 68 7.79 -17.61 -6.15
CA PRO A 68 8.15 -16.20 -6.26
C PRO A 68 8.44 -15.59 -4.89
N ASP A 69 9.53 -14.81 -4.81
CA ASP A 69 9.88 -13.99 -3.66
C ASP A 69 10.26 -12.59 -4.16
N LEU A 70 9.52 -11.57 -3.74
CA LEU A 70 9.77 -10.19 -4.11
C LEU A 70 9.97 -9.33 -2.88
N SER A 71 10.97 -8.46 -2.93
CA SER A 71 11.33 -7.55 -1.85
C SER A 71 11.28 -6.09 -2.32
N PHE A 72 10.77 -5.22 -1.45
CA PHE A 72 10.51 -3.81 -1.73
C PHE A 72 11.04 -2.92 -0.62
N ASP A 73 11.78 -1.88 -0.98
CA ASP A 73 12.17 -0.83 -0.04
C ASP A 73 10.94 -0.04 0.43
N LEU A 74 10.89 0.18 1.74
CA LEU A 74 9.90 1.02 2.38
C LEU A 74 10.38 2.46 2.47
N VAL A 75 9.46 3.38 2.20
CA VAL A 75 9.67 4.82 2.22
C VAL A 75 9.39 5.36 3.62
N ALA A 76 10.29 6.22 4.11
CA ALA A 76 10.19 6.90 5.38
C ALA A 76 9.22 8.09 5.31
N CYS A 77 8.39 8.25 6.33
CA CYS A 77 7.51 9.40 6.49
C CYS A 77 8.30 10.70 6.62
N LYS A 78 7.93 11.75 5.90
CA LYS A 78 8.58 13.08 5.99
C LYS A 78 8.46 13.75 7.37
N ILE A 79 7.51 13.31 8.21
CA ILE A 79 7.25 13.90 9.54
C ILE A 79 7.94 13.11 10.65
N CYS A 80 7.63 11.82 10.78
CA CYS A 80 8.11 10.99 11.89
C CYS A 80 9.23 10.01 11.52
N GLY A 81 9.59 9.92 10.24
CA GLY A 81 10.60 8.97 9.76
C GLY A 81 10.13 7.51 9.65
N SER A 82 8.92 7.17 10.13
CA SER A 82 8.45 5.78 10.10
C SER A 82 8.23 5.26 8.68
N ARG A 83 8.61 4.01 8.44
CA ARG A 83 8.54 3.34 7.14
C ARG A 83 7.19 2.69 6.96
N TYR A 84 6.44 3.04 5.91
CA TYR A 84 5.01 2.68 5.86
C TYR A 84 4.54 2.05 4.53
N ALA A 85 5.09 2.47 3.40
CA ALA A 85 4.69 2.01 2.07
C ALA A 85 5.90 1.76 1.18
N SER A 86 5.74 0.92 0.16
CA SER A 86 6.74 0.67 -0.86
C SER A 86 6.76 1.82 -1.89
N GLU A 87 7.92 2.11 -2.48
CA GLU A 87 8.04 3.19 -3.48
C GLU A 87 7.13 2.98 -4.70
N PRO A 88 6.99 1.77 -5.31
CA PRO A 88 6.06 1.55 -6.41
C PRO A 88 4.60 1.81 -6.05
N MET A 89 4.21 1.55 -4.79
CA MET A 89 2.85 1.81 -4.32
C MET A 89 2.58 3.32 -4.25
N LEU A 90 3.50 4.11 -3.69
CA LEU A 90 3.35 5.56 -3.63
C LEU A 90 3.30 6.18 -5.02
N ARG A 91 4.18 5.76 -5.93
CA ARG A 91 4.19 6.23 -7.32
C ARG A 91 2.89 5.93 -8.06
N ARG A 92 2.30 4.75 -7.84
CA ARG A 92 1.00 4.41 -8.45
C ARG A 92 -0.11 5.34 -7.95
N ILE A 93 -0.13 5.66 -6.65
CA ILE A 93 -1.12 6.58 -6.07
C ILE A 93 -0.91 8.00 -6.60
N GLU A 94 0.35 8.47 -6.64
CA GLU A 94 0.71 9.77 -7.22
C GLU A 94 0.24 9.88 -8.68
N ALA A 95 0.49 8.84 -9.50
CA ALA A 95 0.07 8.80 -10.90
C ALA A 95 -1.46 8.76 -11.06
N ALA A 96 -2.16 7.99 -10.23
CA ALA A 96 -3.61 7.88 -10.28
C ALA A 96 -4.30 9.21 -9.95
N LEU A 97 -3.79 9.95 -8.96
CA LEU A 97 -4.33 11.25 -8.55
C LEU A 97 -3.91 12.39 -9.49
N ALA A 98 -2.74 12.30 -10.12
CA ALA A 98 -2.32 13.29 -11.13
C ALA A 98 -3.22 13.30 -12.38
N ALA A 99 -3.93 12.19 -12.64
CA ALA A 99 -4.89 12.09 -13.73
C ALA A 99 -6.23 12.77 -13.41
N ASP A 100 -6.55 13.00 -12.13
CA ASP A 100 -7.77 13.67 -11.70
C ASP A 100 -7.51 15.17 -11.52
N SER A 101 -8.35 16.01 -12.14
CA SER A 101 -8.02 17.42 -12.45
C SER A 101 -8.17 18.40 -11.28
N GLU A 102 -8.45 17.92 -10.08
CA GLU A 102 -8.63 18.73 -8.87
C GLU A 102 -7.31 18.85 -8.11
N ARG A 103 -6.44 19.76 -8.60
CA ARG A 103 -5.17 20.10 -7.96
C ARG A 103 -5.43 21.05 -6.79
N ASP A 104 -5.51 20.51 -5.57
CA ASP A 104 -5.38 21.34 -4.37
C ASP A 104 -3.97 21.95 -4.30
N SER A 105 -3.90 23.20 -3.83
CA SER A 105 -2.68 24.03 -3.80
C SER A 105 -1.52 23.47 -2.94
N GLU A 106 -1.77 22.45 -2.10
CA GLU A 106 -0.73 21.76 -1.31
C GLU A 106 -0.08 20.55 -2.03
N GLY A 107 -0.57 20.18 -3.22
CA GLY A 107 0.05 19.14 -4.05
C GLY A 107 0.02 17.73 -3.47
N LEU A 108 0.57 16.77 -4.21
CA LEU A 108 0.63 15.33 -3.89
C LEU A 108 1.57 14.99 -2.71
N GLU A 109 2.10 15.99 -2.02
CA GLU A 109 3.11 15.83 -0.96
C GLU A 109 2.59 15.06 0.26
N TRP A 110 1.29 15.14 0.55
CA TRP A 110 0.64 14.38 1.64
C TRP A 110 0.73 12.86 1.45
N ILE A 111 0.93 12.38 0.22
CA ILE A 111 1.09 10.95 -0.09
C ILE A 111 2.36 10.40 0.56
N ARG A 112 3.39 11.24 0.72
CA ARG A 112 4.69 10.92 1.33
C ARG A 112 4.71 11.09 2.87
N VAL A 113 3.53 11.19 3.47
CA VAL A 113 3.31 11.22 4.93
C VAL A 113 2.52 9.97 5.34
N CYS A 114 2.97 9.28 6.40
CA CYS A 114 2.34 8.04 6.83
C CYS A 114 0.91 8.25 7.36
N PRO A 115 0.05 7.20 7.37
CA PRO A 115 -1.35 7.32 7.77
C PRO A 115 -1.55 7.87 9.19
N THR A 116 -0.63 7.58 10.11
CA THR A 116 -0.70 8.09 11.49
C THR A 116 -0.47 9.60 11.53
N CYS A 117 0.62 10.08 10.93
CA CYS A 117 0.92 11.52 10.91
C CYS A 117 -0.10 12.32 10.11
N ARG A 118 -0.67 11.75 9.04
CA ARG A 118 -1.74 12.38 8.28
C ARG A 118 -2.97 12.63 9.16
N ARG A 119 -3.47 11.59 9.85
CA ARG A 119 -4.60 11.71 10.77
C ARG A 119 -4.31 12.69 11.92
N SER A 120 -3.09 12.69 12.46
CA SER A 120 -2.71 13.64 13.53
C SER A 120 -2.78 15.09 13.04
N ARG A 121 -2.24 15.40 11.86
CA ARG A 121 -2.32 16.77 11.30
C ARG A 121 -3.74 17.20 10.99
N GLU A 122 -4.55 16.32 10.42
CA GLU A 122 -5.97 16.60 10.15
C GLU A 122 -6.71 16.92 11.46
N ALA A 123 -6.48 16.13 12.52
CA ALA A 123 -7.07 16.35 13.83
C ALA A 123 -6.63 17.68 14.48
N GLU A 124 -5.34 18.05 14.36
CA GLU A 124 -4.81 19.34 14.84
C GLU A 124 -5.46 20.53 14.12
N MET A 125 -5.61 20.45 12.79
CA MET A 125 -6.22 21.50 11.97
C MET A 125 -7.70 21.71 12.33
N ALA A 126 -8.48 20.62 12.43
CA ALA A 126 -9.89 20.68 12.81
C ALA A 126 -10.08 21.24 14.24
N SER A 127 -9.19 20.87 15.17
CA SER A 127 -9.22 21.40 16.54
C SER A 127 -8.95 22.91 16.55
N ARG A 128 -7.97 23.38 15.75
CA ARG A 128 -7.66 24.80 15.62
C ARG A 128 -8.83 25.59 15.01
N GLU A 129 -9.47 25.05 13.99
CA GLU A 129 -10.65 25.67 13.37
C GLU A 129 -11.82 25.79 14.35
N THR A 130 -12.12 24.73 15.11
CA THR A 130 -13.16 24.74 16.15
C THR A 130 -12.89 25.80 17.22
N VAL A 131 -11.64 25.97 17.64
CA VAL A 131 -11.25 27.03 18.59
C VAL A 131 -11.45 28.41 17.99
N LEU A 132 -11.02 28.63 16.73
CA LEU A 132 -11.19 29.90 16.03
C LEU A 132 -12.68 30.27 15.85
N GLU A 133 -13.53 29.31 15.50
CA GLU A 133 -14.98 29.52 15.38
C GLU A 133 -15.62 29.85 16.73
N ARG A 134 -15.22 29.16 17.81
CA ARG A 134 -15.71 29.47 19.17
C ARG A 134 -15.32 30.89 19.61
N CYS A 135 -14.10 31.33 19.32
CA CYS A 135 -13.67 32.70 19.59
C CYS A 135 -14.49 33.73 18.79
N ARG A 136 -14.81 33.45 17.52
CA ARG A 136 -15.64 34.33 16.68
C ARG A 136 -17.10 34.41 17.13
N ARG A 137 -17.65 33.36 17.76
CA ARG A 137 -19.04 33.32 18.27
C ARG A 137 -19.20 33.91 19.68
N GLY A 138 -18.09 34.16 20.38
CA GLY A 138 -18.07 34.80 21.70
C GLY A 138 -17.77 36.30 21.67
N GLN A 139 -17.65 36.89 20.47
CA GLN A 139 -17.66 38.33 20.19
C GLN A 139 -19.04 38.74 19.69
#